data_AF-A0A7J7K9D6-F1
#
_entry.id   AF-A0A7J7K9D6-F1
#
_cell.length_a   1.000
_cell.length_b   1.000
_cell.length_c   1.000
_cell.angle_alpha   90.00
_cell.angle_beta   90.00
_cell.angle_gamma   90.00
#
_symmetry.space_group_name_H-M   'P 1'
#
loop_
_entity.id
_entity.type
_entity.pdbx_description
1 polymer ?
#
loop_
_entity_poly.entity_id
_entity_poly.type
_entity_poly.pdbx_seq_one_letter_code
_entity_poly.pdbx_strand_id
1 'polypeptide(L)'
;MSILPTPFMSYWTGYFTTRPFIKVAIRRLEVMLRQTEILYSLHKLQRGLSDGPTPGLLLTDLSLARENLTWLLHHDAITGTSPSYTIQDFRNHLTVAFDKLEKFSLTVMSKLPSVQTSAQPAGALDVSREVILDTSPHVLVLPINDKQRKSITVSKNMEKRITLFNSIAHEVKTVVHIKIQSLEPGTQFQVKDASLQEVTCQVNPLFDQHSPSLIGEKEIELALK
;
A
#
# COMPACT_ATOMS: atom_id res chain seq x y z
N MET A 1 8.74 -55.14 33.44
CA MET A 1 8.50 -53.69 33.56
C MET A 1 8.29 -53.15 32.15
N SER A 2 7.04 -53.01 31.73
CA SER A 2 6.68 -52.56 30.38
C SER A 2 6.87 -51.05 30.28
N ILE A 3 7.81 -50.60 29.44
CA ILE A 3 7.93 -49.20 29.07
C ILE A 3 6.71 -48.89 28.20
N LEU A 4 5.67 -48.30 28.79
CA LEU A 4 4.57 -47.74 28.00
C LEU A 4 5.16 -46.60 27.15
N PRO A 5 4.93 -46.56 25.82
CA PRO A 5 5.36 -45.44 25.02
C PRO A 5 4.70 -44.18 25.58
N THR A 6 5.51 -43.17 25.91
CA THR A 6 5.01 -41.86 26.30
C THR A 6 4.02 -41.39 25.22
N PRO A 7 2.78 -40.99 25.55
CA PRO A 7 1.86 -40.51 24.53
C PRO A 7 2.52 -39.32 23.83
N PHE A 8 2.68 -39.41 22.51
CA PHE A 8 3.24 -38.33 21.73
C PHE A 8 2.40 -37.08 21.99
N MET A 9 2.98 -36.08 22.66
CA MET A 9 2.29 -34.83 22.94
C MET A 9 2.10 -34.08 21.63
N SER A 10 0.85 -33.90 21.22
CA SER A 10 0.47 -33.20 19.99
C SER A 10 0.14 -31.74 20.29
N TYR A 11 1.17 -30.89 20.31
CA TYR A 11 1.00 -29.44 20.48
C TYR A 11 0.57 -28.75 19.19
N TRP A 12 -0.43 -27.87 19.27
CA TRP A 12 -0.97 -27.15 18.12
C TRP A 12 -0.23 -25.81 17.94
N THR A 13 1.09 -25.85 17.78
CA THR A 13 1.90 -24.63 17.57
C THR A 13 2.18 -24.36 16.09
N GLY A 14 1.94 -25.35 15.20
CA GLY A 14 2.17 -25.20 13.76
C GLY A 14 1.34 -24.09 13.12
N TYR A 15 0.09 -23.88 13.57
CA TYR A 15 -0.79 -22.86 13.01
C TYR A 15 -0.29 -21.42 13.23
N PHE A 16 0.70 -21.22 14.11
CA PHE A 16 1.36 -19.92 14.24
C PHE A 16 2.06 -19.49 12.95
N THR A 17 2.61 -20.45 12.18
CA THR A 17 3.40 -20.18 10.97
C THR A 17 2.80 -20.73 9.68
N THR A 18 1.82 -21.64 9.75
CA THR A 18 1.13 -22.21 8.58
C THR A 18 0.64 -21.12 7.59
N ARG A 19 0.96 -21.27 6.30
CA ARG A 19 0.57 -20.33 5.22
C ARG A 19 0.93 -18.87 5.53
N PRO A 20 2.22 -18.54 5.71
CA PRO A 20 2.67 -17.24 6.20
C PRO A 20 2.27 -16.07 5.28
N PHE A 21 2.18 -16.31 3.97
CA PHE A 21 1.78 -15.30 2.98
C PHE A 21 0.39 -14.69 3.29
N ILE A 22 -0.57 -15.53 3.68
CA ILE A 22 -1.94 -15.08 3.98
C ILE A 22 -1.94 -14.26 5.25
N LYS A 23 -1.21 -14.70 6.29
CA LYS A 23 -1.08 -13.96 7.55
C LYS A 23 -0.56 -12.55 7.30
N VAL A 24 0.51 -12.42 6.50
CA VAL A 24 1.08 -11.12 6.11
C VAL A 24 0.07 -10.29 5.33
N ALA A 25 -0.62 -10.89 4.35
CA ALA A 25 -1.61 -10.18 3.53
C ALA A 25 -2.77 -9.64 4.38
N ILE A 26 -3.25 -10.42 5.36
CA ILE A 26 -4.29 -9.97 6.31
C ILE A 26 -3.80 -8.79 7.14
N ARG A 27 -2.57 -8.85 7.69
CA ARG A 27 -2.00 -7.72 8.45
C ARG A 27 -1.85 -6.46 7.61
N ARG A 28 -1.50 -6.58 6.34
CA ARG A 28 -1.46 -5.46 5.40
C ARG A 28 -2.85 -4.86 5.18
N LEU A 29 -3.84 -5.72 4.97
CA LEU A 29 -5.23 -5.29 4.80
C LEU A 29 -5.73 -4.54 6.04
N GLU A 30 -5.43 -5.03 7.25
CA GLU A 30 -5.76 -4.35 8.52
C GLU A 30 -5.17 -2.94 8.58
N VAL A 31 -3.88 -2.81 8.23
CA VAL A 31 -3.17 -1.51 8.24
C VAL A 31 -3.78 -0.56 7.21
N MET A 32 -4.01 -1.03 5.98
CA MET A 32 -4.59 -0.22 4.90
C MET A 32 -6.02 0.23 5.23
N LEU A 33 -6.83 -0.64 5.83
CA LEU A 33 -8.18 -0.31 6.27
C LEU A 33 -8.14 0.81 7.31
N ARG A 34 -7.31 0.66 8.35
CA ARG A 34 -7.12 1.69 9.39
C ARG A 34 -6.67 3.03 8.78
N GLN A 35 -5.68 3.01 7.90
CA GLN A 35 -5.19 4.21 7.21
C GLN A 35 -6.31 4.91 6.44
N THR A 36 -7.09 4.13 5.70
CA THR A 36 -8.21 4.62 4.87
C THR A 36 -9.31 5.25 5.72
N GLU A 37 -9.65 4.67 6.87
CA GLU A 37 -10.65 5.20 7.79
C GLU A 37 -10.21 6.49 8.47
N ILE A 38 -8.95 6.59 8.89
CA ILE A 38 -8.39 7.82 9.45
C ILE A 38 -8.41 8.92 8.39
N LEU A 39 -7.93 8.62 7.18
CA LEU A 39 -7.92 9.54 6.05
C LEU A 39 -9.33 10.05 5.74
N TYR A 40 -10.33 9.17 5.71
CA TYR A 40 -11.73 9.54 5.51
C TYR A 40 -12.25 10.47 6.61
N SER A 41 -11.93 10.15 7.86
CA SER A 41 -12.32 10.94 9.03
C SER A 41 -11.73 12.35 8.97
N LEU A 42 -10.45 12.47 8.58
CA LEU A 42 -9.78 13.76 8.36
C LEU A 42 -10.44 14.55 7.23
N HIS A 43 -10.74 13.91 6.10
CA HIS A 43 -11.44 14.55 4.99
C HIS A 43 -12.80 15.13 5.42
N LYS A 44 -13.57 14.37 6.20
CA LYS A 44 -14.86 14.83 6.75
C LYS A 44 -14.70 15.98 7.74
N LEU A 45 -13.71 15.92 8.62
CA LEU A 45 -13.42 17.00 9.56
C LEU A 45 -13.08 18.31 8.80
N GLN A 46 -12.28 18.20 7.75
CA GLN A 46 -11.75 19.35 7.02
C GLN A 46 -12.78 20.05 6.14
N ARG A 47 -13.76 19.33 5.58
CA ARG A 47 -14.83 19.91 4.74
C ARG A 47 -16.10 20.25 5.53
N GLY A 48 -16.14 19.91 6.81
CA GLY A 48 -17.31 20.10 7.67
C GLY A 48 -18.46 19.14 7.33
N LEU A 49 -19.46 19.08 8.21
CA LEU A 49 -20.68 18.27 8.01
C LEU A 49 -21.54 18.75 6.83
N SER A 50 -21.25 19.92 6.26
CA SER A 50 -21.96 20.51 5.12
C SER A 50 -21.45 20.06 3.76
N ASP A 51 -20.28 19.41 3.70
CA ASP A 51 -19.86 18.73 2.47
C ASP A 51 -20.85 17.59 2.26
N GLY A 52 -21.57 17.64 1.14
CA GLY A 52 -22.70 16.77 0.83
C GLY A 52 -22.42 15.27 1.09
N PRO A 53 -23.46 14.43 1.07
CA PRO A 53 -23.31 13.02 1.42
C PRO A 53 -22.14 12.41 0.67
N THR A 54 -21.25 11.72 1.41
CA THR A 54 -20.22 10.91 0.78
C THR A 54 -20.93 10.02 -0.22
N PRO A 55 -20.46 9.92 -1.49
CA PRO A 55 -21.14 9.11 -2.48
C PRO A 55 -21.42 7.73 -1.88
N GLY A 56 -22.67 7.28 -1.88
CA GLY A 56 -23.08 6.06 -1.17
C GLY A 56 -22.21 4.86 -1.55
N LEU A 57 -21.81 4.79 -2.83
CA LEU A 57 -20.88 3.78 -3.36
C LEU A 57 -19.53 3.73 -2.64
N LEU A 58 -19.00 4.88 -2.20
CA LEU A 58 -17.72 4.96 -1.51
C LEU A 58 -17.83 4.37 -0.09
N LEU A 59 -18.91 4.66 0.63
CA LEU A 59 -19.17 4.03 1.94
C LEU A 59 -19.49 2.53 1.82
N THR A 60 -20.11 2.10 0.72
CA THR A 60 -20.30 0.69 0.42
C THR A 60 -18.97 -0.02 0.22
N ASP A 61 -18.03 0.56 -0.52
CA ASP A 61 -16.70 -0.03 -0.74
C ASP A 61 -15.92 -0.20 0.57
N LEU A 62 -15.98 0.78 1.47
CA LEU A 62 -15.35 0.68 2.80
C LEU A 62 -16.00 -0.40 3.67
N SER A 63 -17.34 -0.48 3.66
CA SER A 63 -18.08 -1.51 4.40
C SER A 63 -17.76 -2.92 3.87
N LEU A 64 -17.72 -3.10 2.55
CA LEU A 64 -17.31 -4.36 1.93
C LEU A 64 -15.89 -4.74 2.32
N ALA A 65 -14.94 -3.80 2.36
CA ALA A 65 -13.58 -4.09 2.80
C ALA A 65 -13.53 -4.58 4.26
N ARG A 66 -14.33 -4.00 5.17
CA ARG A 66 -14.45 -4.45 6.58
C ARG A 66 -15.04 -5.85 6.69
N GLU A 67 -16.09 -6.14 5.93
CA GLU A 67 -16.73 -7.46 5.89
C GLU A 67 -15.74 -8.53 5.41
N ASN A 68 -15.03 -8.25 4.32
CA ASN A 68 -13.99 -9.15 3.80
C ASN A 68 -12.89 -9.40 4.84
N LEU A 69 -12.42 -8.36 5.54
CA LEU A 69 -11.46 -8.54 6.63
C LEU A 69 -12.02 -9.42 7.76
N THR A 70 -13.29 -9.25 8.12
CA THR A 70 -13.94 -10.04 9.18
C THR A 70 -13.94 -11.54 8.84
N TRP A 71 -14.24 -11.90 7.59
CA TRP A 71 -14.14 -13.29 7.11
C TRP A 71 -12.71 -13.84 7.23
N LEU A 72 -11.70 -13.02 6.95
CA LEU A 72 -10.29 -13.40 7.01
C LEU A 72 -9.76 -13.58 8.44
N LEU A 73 -10.44 -13.01 9.44
CA LEU A 73 -10.15 -13.21 10.86
C LEU A 73 -10.77 -14.49 11.44
N HIS A 74 -11.55 -15.22 10.64
CA HIS A 74 -12.01 -16.55 11.02
C HIS A 74 -10.83 -17.42 11.47
N HIS A 75 -11.03 -18.20 12.52
CA HIS A 75 -9.96 -18.96 13.16
C HIS A 75 -9.41 -20.10 12.31
N ASP A 76 -9.97 -20.39 11.14
CA ASP A 76 -9.33 -21.26 10.12
C ASP A 76 -8.67 -20.49 8.96
N ALA A 77 -9.05 -19.22 8.79
CA ALA A 77 -8.50 -18.32 7.78
C ALA A 77 -7.15 -17.76 8.23
N ILE A 78 -7.13 -16.98 9.32
CA ILE A 78 -5.89 -16.35 9.82
C ILE A 78 -4.88 -17.39 10.32
N THR A 79 -5.34 -18.53 10.81
CA THR A 79 -4.47 -19.63 11.26
C THR A 79 -3.93 -20.45 10.09
N GLY A 80 -4.57 -20.39 8.92
CA GLY A 80 -4.19 -21.12 7.72
C GLY A 80 -4.54 -22.62 7.76
N THR A 81 -5.45 -23.04 8.64
CA THR A 81 -5.85 -24.44 8.83
C THR A 81 -6.92 -24.92 7.85
N SER A 82 -7.51 -24.03 7.05
CA SER A 82 -8.48 -24.45 6.01
C SER A 82 -7.84 -25.24 4.84
N PRO A 83 -8.64 -26.07 4.14
CA PRO A 83 -8.25 -26.71 2.89
C PRO A 83 -7.83 -25.71 1.80
N SER A 84 -7.01 -26.16 0.86
CA SER A 84 -6.43 -25.28 -0.17
C SER A 84 -7.46 -24.57 -1.06
N TYR A 85 -8.64 -25.16 -1.30
CA TYR A 85 -9.71 -24.50 -2.05
C TYR A 85 -10.35 -23.35 -1.25
N THR A 86 -10.63 -23.53 0.05
CA THR A 86 -11.12 -22.46 0.93
C THR A 86 -10.09 -21.31 1.05
N ILE A 87 -8.81 -21.66 1.07
CA ILE A 87 -7.73 -20.67 1.01
C ILE A 87 -7.75 -19.85 -0.28
N GLN A 88 -8.17 -20.43 -1.40
CA GLN A 88 -8.34 -19.68 -2.65
C GLN A 88 -9.48 -18.66 -2.53
N ASP A 89 -10.56 -18.99 -1.83
CA ASP A 89 -11.64 -18.04 -1.55
C ASP A 89 -11.16 -16.90 -0.65
N PHE A 90 -10.34 -17.18 0.38
CA PHE A 90 -9.72 -16.13 1.19
C PHE A 90 -8.82 -15.20 0.37
N ARG A 91 -8.13 -15.71 -0.66
CA ARG A 91 -7.38 -14.84 -1.58
C ARG A 91 -8.31 -13.92 -2.37
N ASN A 92 -9.48 -14.40 -2.77
CA ASN A 92 -10.48 -13.56 -3.45
C ASN A 92 -10.98 -12.46 -2.50
N HIS A 93 -11.29 -12.79 -1.24
CA HIS A 93 -11.65 -11.81 -0.22
C HIS A 93 -10.56 -10.75 -0.01
N LEU A 94 -9.29 -11.16 0.07
CA LEU A 94 -8.15 -10.24 0.14
C LEU A 94 -8.09 -9.30 -1.06
N THR A 95 -8.12 -9.83 -2.29
CA THR A 95 -8.05 -9.03 -3.53
C THR A 95 -9.19 -8.01 -3.60
N VAL A 96 -10.43 -8.46 -3.34
CA VAL A 96 -11.59 -7.57 -3.33
C VAL A 96 -11.40 -6.44 -2.31
N ALA A 97 -10.98 -6.76 -1.09
CA ALA A 97 -10.79 -5.76 -0.05
C ALA A 97 -9.68 -4.76 -0.39
N PHE A 98 -8.53 -5.22 -0.91
CA PHE A 98 -7.45 -4.34 -1.37
C PHE A 98 -7.92 -3.39 -2.48
N ASP A 99 -8.59 -3.91 -3.50
CA ASP A 99 -9.10 -3.11 -4.63
C ASP A 99 -10.09 -2.02 -4.15
N LYS A 100 -10.97 -2.37 -3.21
CA LYS A 100 -11.95 -1.41 -2.65
C LYS A 100 -11.25 -0.31 -1.87
N LEU A 101 -10.31 -0.67 -1.00
CA LEU A 101 -9.57 0.31 -0.21
C LEU A 101 -8.68 1.20 -1.08
N GLU A 102 -8.05 0.65 -2.13
CA GLU A 102 -7.20 1.43 -3.02
C GLU A 102 -8.02 2.51 -3.76
N LYS A 103 -9.16 2.11 -4.33
CA LYS A 103 -10.05 3.04 -5.04
C LYS A 103 -10.63 4.10 -4.10
N PHE A 104 -11.05 3.69 -2.91
CA PHE A 104 -11.58 4.59 -1.90
C PHE A 104 -10.54 5.62 -1.48
N SER A 105 -9.34 5.16 -1.11
CA SER A 105 -8.28 6.01 -0.57
C SER A 105 -7.76 7.00 -1.62
N LEU A 106 -7.57 6.57 -2.88
CA LEU A 106 -7.29 7.45 -4.01
C LEU A 106 -8.34 8.56 -4.16
N THR A 107 -9.62 8.17 -4.09
CA THR A 107 -10.73 9.11 -4.25
C THR A 107 -10.74 10.15 -3.13
N VAL A 108 -10.56 9.73 -1.87
CA VAL A 108 -10.53 10.64 -0.73
C VAL A 108 -9.31 11.56 -0.78
N MET A 109 -8.12 11.04 -1.09
CA MET A 109 -6.91 11.85 -1.18
C MET A 109 -6.98 12.90 -2.28
N SER A 110 -7.59 12.59 -3.43
CA SER A 110 -7.79 13.56 -4.51
C SER A 110 -8.65 14.78 -4.10
N LYS A 111 -9.47 14.63 -3.06
CA LYS A 111 -10.37 15.66 -2.54
C LYS A 111 -9.80 16.46 -1.37
N LEU A 112 -8.61 16.10 -0.87
CA LEU A 112 -7.96 16.83 0.21
C LEU A 112 -7.40 18.18 -0.28
N PRO A 113 -7.63 19.29 0.44
CA PRO A 113 -7.20 20.63 0.02
C PRO A 113 -5.68 20.76 -0.16
N SER A 114 -4.90 20.05 0.67
CA SER A 114 -3.42 20.01 0.58
C SER A 114 -2.91 19.41 -0.73
N VAL A 115 -3.74 18.63 -1.44
CA VAL A 115 -3.45 18.07 -2.77
C VAL A 115 -3.91 19.02 -3.89
N GLN A 116 -4.79 19.98 -3.57
CA GLN A 116 -5.41 20.92 -4.51
C GLN A 116 -4.66 22.26 -4.65
N THR A 117 -3.46 22.41 -4.08
CA THR A 117 -2.69 23.66 -4.15
C THR A 117 -2.31 24.06 -5.59
N SER A 118 -2.87 25.22 -5.96
CA SER A 118 -2.55 26.19 -7.02
C SER A 118 -2.73 25.82 -8.50
N ALA A 119 -3.61 26.60 -9.16
CA ALA A 119 -3.74 26.91 -10.58
C ALA A 119 -3.28 25.85 -11.59
N GLN A 120 -4.24 25.14 -12.20
CA GLN A 120 -3.98 24.55 -13.52
C GLN A 120 -3.77 25.69 -14.53
N PRO A 121 -2.61 25.78 -15.21
CA PRO A 121 -2.58 26.45 -16.50
C PRO A 121 -3.46 25.62 -17.44
N ALA A 122 -4.41 26.27 -18.10
CA ALA A 122 -5.19 25.65 -19.16
C ALA A 122 -4.23 25.07 -20.22
N GLY A 123 -4.02 23.74 -20.19
CA GLY A 123 -3.15 23.04 -21.15
C GLY A 123 -2.15 22.01 -20.59
N ALA A 124 -2.05 21.78 -19.27
CA ALA A 124 -1.09 20.80 -18.73
C ALA A 124 -1.63 19.36 -18.71
N LEU A 125 -0.96 18.50 -19.47
CA LEU A 125 -1.23 17.08 -19.69
C LEU A 125 -1.08 16.22 -18.41
N ASP A 126 -2.07 15.33 -18.21
CA ASP A 126 -2.05 14.08 -17.42
C ASP A 126 -1.14 14.00 -16.17
N VAL A 127 -1.59 14.62 -15.08
CA VAL A 127 -1.05 14.37 -13.73
C VAL A 127 -1.62 13.04 -13.23
N SER A 128 -0.99 11.93 -13.60
CA SER A 128 -1.23 10.63 -12.96
C SER A 128 -0.87 10.77 -11.47
N ARG A 129 -1.89 10.93 -10.64
CA ARG A 129 -1.77 11.03 -9.19
C ARG A 129 -1.56 9.62 -8.63
N GLU A 130 -0.30 9.24 -8.48
CA GLU A 130 0.03 8.01 -7.76
C GLU A 130 0.10 8.32 -6.27
N VAL A 131 -0.84 7.75 -5.55
CA VAL A 131 -0.89 7.81 -4.10
C VAL A 131 -0.19 6.56 -3.57
N ILE A 132 0.90 6.76 -2.84
CA ILE A 132 1.57 5.67 -2.14
C ILE A 132 1.02 5.67 -0.72
N LEU A 133 0.08 4.75 -0.47
CA LEU A 133 -0.39 4.44 0.88
C LEU A 133 0.49 3.36 1.48
N ASP A 134 1.76 3.70 1.74
CA ASP A 134 2.57 2.85 2.60
C ASP A 134 3.63 3.69 3.30
N THR A 135 3.31 4.15 4.50
CA THR A 135 4.26 4.81 5.40
C THR A 135 4.24 4.17 6.79
N SER A 136 3.79 2.91 6.89
CA SER A 136 3.95 2.19 8.16
C SER A 136 5.40 1.74 8.31
N PRO A 137 6.15 2.22 9.33
CA PRO A 137 7.55 1.82 9.57
C PRO A 137 7.70 0.34 9.97
N HIS A 138 6.60 -0.41 10.11
CA HIS A 138 6.58 -1.81 10.54
C HIS A 138 5.98 -2.79 9.53
N VAL A 139 5.52 -2.31 8.36
CA VAL A 139 5.05 -3.22 7.32
C VAL A 139 6.14 -3.31 6.28
N LEU A 140 7.11 -4.17 6.58
CA LEU A 140 8.03 -4.75 5.61
C LEU A 140 7.33 -4.90 4.27
N VAL A 141 7.92 -4.29 3.25
CA VAL A 141 7.77 -4.63 1.84
C VAL A 141 8.18 -6.10 1.67
N LEU A 142 7.32 -7.03 2.07
CA LEU A 142 7.31 -8.36 1.51
C LEU A 142 6.81 -8.28 0.07
N PRO A 143 7.48 -8.98 -0.85
CA PRO A 143 7.27 -8.85 -2.27
C PRO A 143 5.92 -9.50 -2.58
N ILE A 144 4.87 -8.70 -2.65
CA ILE A 144 3.85 -9.00 -3.65
C ILE A 144 4.57 -8.66 -4.95
N ASN A 145 5.38 -9.62 -5.42
CA ASN A 145 6.13 -9.69 -6.68
C ASN A 145 6.55 -8.31 -7.23
N ASP A 146 7.84 -7.96 -7.37
CA ASP A 146 8.26 -6.63 -7.91
C ASP A 146 7.60 -6.22 -9.25
N LYS A 147 6.98 -7.18 -9.94
CA LYS A 147 6.08 -6.99 -11.09
C LYS A 147 4.73 -6.31 -10.78
N GLN A 148 4.24 -6.33 -9.55
CA GLN A 148 2.96 -5.74 -9.12
C GLN A 148 3.13 -4.37 -8.44
N ARG A 149 4.37 -3.94 -8.12
CA ARG A 149 4.60 -2.55 -7.74
C ARG A 149 4.33 -1.66 -8.94
N LYS A 150 3.39 -0.72 -8.81
CA LYS A 150 3.15 0.30 -9.82
C LYS A 150 4.41 1.15 -10.00
N SER A 151 4.85 1.30 -11.23
CA SER A 151 5.97 2.17 -11.59
C SER A 151 5.44 3.54 -11.98
N ILE A 152 6.07 4.58 -11.45
CA ILE A 152 5.80 5.95 -11.90
C ILE A 152 6.58 6.15 -13.19
N THR A 153 5.86 6.36 -14.29
CA THR A 153 6.47 6.74 -15.56
C THR A 153 6.78 8.23 -15.57
N VAL A 154 8.04 8.57 -15.87
CA VAL A 154 8.53 9.95 -15.93
C VAL A 154 9.20 10.20 -17.28
N SER A 155 8.89 11.35 -17.89
CA SER A 155 9.54 11.86 -19.10
C SER A 155 10.18 13.22 -18.88
N LYS A 156 10.98 13.67 -19.84
CA LYS A 156 11.60 14.99 -19.82
C LYS A 156 10.51 16.08 -19.75
N ASN A 157 10.68 17.02 -18.81
CA ASN A 157 9.71 18.09 -18.50
C ASN A 157 8.36 17.63 -17.93
N MET A 158 8.25 16.37 -17.48
CA MET A 158 7.06 15.89 -16.78
C MET A 158 7.28 15.91 -15.27
N GLU A 159 6.41 16.61 -14.56
CA GLU A 159 6.37 16.59 -13.10
C GLU A 159 5.31 15.59 -12.62
N LYS A 160 5.67 14.73 -11.67
CA LYS A 160 4.74 13.82 -11.00
C LYS A 160 4.64 14.22 -9.53
N ARG A 161 3.41 14.38 -9.05
CA ARG A 161 3.14 14.73 -7.65
C ARG A 161 2.89 13.45 -6.86
N ILE A 162 3.70 13.24 -5.83
CA ILE A 162 3.59 12.11 -4.91
C ILE A 162 3.04 12.64 -3.59
N THR A 163 1.99 12.01 -3.07
CA THR A 163 1.41 12.37 -1.77
C THR A 163 1.59 11.22 -0.82
N LEU A 164 2.15 11.52 0.35
CA LEU A 164 2.39 10.55 1.41
C LEU A 164 1.46 10.88 2.57
N PHE A 165 0.88 9.83 3.16
CA PHE A 165 -0.02 9.96 4.29
C PHE A 165 0.54 9.17 5.47
N ASN A 166 0.82 9.87 6.57
CA ASN A 166 1.17 9.26 7.85
C ASN A 166 -0.09 9.08 8.70
N SER A 167 -0.42 7.82 9.00
CA SER A 167 -1.61 7.46 9.81
C SER A 167 -1.35 7.37 11.32
N ILE A 168 -0.13 7.67 11.74
CA ILE A 168 0.30 7.64 13.14
C ILE A 168 0.28 9.06 13.69
N ALA A 169 -0.07 9.20 14.98
CA ALA A 169 -0.25 10.49 15.63
C ALA A 169 1.06 11.20 16.05
N HIS A 170 2.20 10.82 15.48
CA HIS A 170 3.50 11.45 15.71
C HIS A 170 4.28 11.60 14.40
N GLU A 171 5.25 12.49 14.39
CA GLU A 171 6.15 12.72 13.26
C GLU A 171 6.97 11.46 12.96
N VAL A 172 6.97 11.02 11.70
CA VAL A 172 7.71 9.84 11.23
C VAL A 172 8.69 10.29 10.17
N LYS A 173 9.97 9.98 10.38
CA LYS A 173 11.04 10.12 9.39
C LYS A 173 11.38 8.73 8.87
N THR A 174 11.21 8.50 7.57
CA THR A 174 11.43 7.18 6.97
C THR A 174 11.94 7.33 5.55
N VAL A 175 12.69 6.32 5.10
CA VAL A 175 13.02 6.17 3.70
C VAL A 175 11.80 5.58 2.98
N VAL A 176 11.46 6.13 1.82
CA VAL A 176 10.39 5.64 0.94
C VAL A 176 11.03 5.20 -0.37
N HIS A 177 10.72 3.99 -0.80
CA HIS A 177 11.22 3.42 -2.05
C HIS A 177 10.15 3.56 -3.12
N ILE A 178 10.52 4.14 -4.26
CA ILE A 178 9.60 4.42 -5.37
C ILE A 178 10.19 3.86 -6.66
N LYS A 179 9.44 2.96 -7.28
CA LYS A 179 9.81 2.38 -8.57
C LYS A 179 9.51 3.39 -9.68
N ILE A 180 10.51 3.73 -10.48
CA ILE A 180 10.40 4.71 -11.56
C ILE A 180 10.80 4.10 -12.89
N GLN A 181 9.99 4.36 -13.91
CA GLN A 181 10.25 3.98 -15.27
C GLN A 181 10.61 5.23 -16.08
N SER A 182 11.86 5.28 -16.55
CA SER A 182 12.31 6.36 -17.44
C SER A 182 12.00 6.01 -18.88
N LEU A 183 11.34 6.92 -19.61
CA LEU A 183 11.12 6.76 -21.05
C LEU A 183 12.39 7.03 -21.88
N GLU A 184 13.34 7.79 -21.32
CA GLU A 184 14.60 8.15 -21.96
C GLU A 184 15.81 7.65 -21.14
N PRO A 185 16.86 7.09 -21.77
CA PRO A 185 18.10 6.76 -21.09
C PRO A 185 18.82 8.02 -20.60
N GLY A 186 19.35 8.00 -19.38
CA GLY A 186 20.14 9.11 -18.83
C GLY A 186 19.34 10.27 -18.22
N THR A 187 18.01 10.14 -18.09
CA THR A 187 17.19 11.12 -17.36
C THR A 187 17.66 11.25 -15.92
N GLN A 188 17.95 12.49 -15.52
CA GLN A 188 18.22 12.85 -14.14
C GLN A 188 16.91 13.22 -13.47
N PHE A 189 16.74 12.78 -12.23
CA PHE A 189 15.55 13.06 -11.44
C PHE A 189 15.91 14.04 -10.34
N GLN A 190 15.02 15.01 -10.11
CA GLN A 190 15.11 15.93 -8.99
C GLN A 190 13.84 15.76 -8.17
N VAL A 191 13.99 15.49 -6.89
CA VAL A 191 12.86 15.39 -5.97
C VAL A 191 12.78 16.67 -5.16
N LYS A 192 11.59 17.26 -5.12
CA LYS A 192 11.32 18.48 -4.37
C LYS A 192 10.22 18.24 -3.36
N ASP A 193 10.31 18.92 -2.23
CA ASP A 193 9.24 18.96 -1.25
C ASP A 193 8.10 19.90 -1.70
N ALA A 194 7.08 20.06 -0.84
CA ALA A 194 5.97 20.98 -1.11
C ALA A 194 6.40 22.46 -1.16
N SER A 195 7.58 22.80 -0.63
CA SER A 195 8.18 24.13 -0.63
C SER A 195 9.12 24.36 -1.83
N LEU A 196 9.17 23.43 -2.78
CA LEU A 196 10.07 23.41 -3.93
C LEU A 196 11.57 23.30 -3.57
N GLN A 197 11.89 22.87 -2.35
CA GLN A 197 13.26 22.60 -1.91
C GLN A 197 13.68 21.18 -2.30
N GLU A 198 14.92 21.02 -2.73
CA GLU A 198 15.46 19.71 -3.09
C GLU A 198 15.53 18.79 -1.88
N VAL A 199 15.00 17.57 -2.06
CA VAL A 199 15.09 16.49 -1.08
C VAL A 199 16.20 15.54 -1.50
N THR A 200 17.03 15.13 -0.55
CA THR A 200 18.09 14.15 -0.80
C THR A 200 17.52 12.81 -1.26
N CYS A 201 17.90 12.35 -2.44
CA CYS A 201 17.49 11.07 -3.00
C CYS A 201 18.68 10.22 -3.44
N GLN A 202 18.52 8.90 -3.39
CA GLN A 202 19.44 7.93 -3.94
C GLN A 202 18.73 7.15 -5.05
N VAL A 203 19.40 6.90 -6.16
CA VAL A 203 18.85 6.11 -7.27
C VAL A 203 19.58 4.78 -7.34
N ASN A 204 18.84 3.69 -7.21
CA ASN A 204 19.33 2.33 -7.29
C ASN A 204 18.82 1.67 -8.59
N PRO A 205 19.65 0.86 -9.27
CA PRO A 205 19.16 0.01 -10.35
C PRO A 205 18.23 -1.07 -9.79
N LEU A 206 17.21 -1.46 -10.56
CA LEU A 206 16.38 -2.60 -10.21
C LEU A 206 17.10 -3.90 -10.62
N PHE A 207 17.37 -4.76 -9.65
CA PHE A 207 18.00 -6.06 -9.89
C PHE A 207 16.93 -7.16 -9.98
N ASP A 208 16.94 -7.94 -11.05
CA ASP A 208 16.18 -9.18 -11.12
C ASP A 208 17.03 -10.34 -10.54
N GLN A 209 16.44 -11.11 -9.64
CA GLN A 209 17.09 -12.25 -9.00
C GLN A 209 17.37 -13.39 -9.99
N HIS A 210 16.62 -13.46 -11.09
CA HIS A 210 16.78 -14.50 -12.11
C HIS A 210 17.65 -14.07 -13.29
N SER A 211 17.90 -12.78 -13.45
CA SER A 211 18.80 -12.22 -14.45
C SER A 211 19.51 -10.98 -13.91
N PRO A 212 20.83 -11.02 -13.66
CA PRO A 212 21.57 -9.85 -13.16
C PRO A 212 21.72 -8.73 -14.22
N SER A 213 21.03 -8.84 -15.36
CA SER A 213 20.92 -7.77 -16.33
C SER A 213 20.16 -6.59 -15.72
N LEU A 214 20.71 -5.39 -15.90
CA LEU A 214 20.00 -4.14 -15.61
C LEU A 214 18.68 -4.14 -16.37
N ILE A 215 17.57 -4.25 -15.66
CA ILE A 215 16.28 -3.88 -16.21
C ILE A 215 16.36 -2.38 -16.50
N GLY A 216 15.82 -1.90 -17.62
CA GLY A 216 15.75 -0.46 -17.94
C GLY A 216 14.94 0.38 -16.95
N GLU A 217 14.54 -0.19 -15.82
CA GLU A 217 13.80 0.40 -14.72
C GLU A 217 14.78 0.79 -13.59
N LYS A 218 14.51 1.92 -12.93
CA LYS A 218 15.30 2.40 -11.79
C LYS A 218 14.41 2.49 -10.56
N GLU A 219 14.91 2.12 -9.39
CA GLU A 219 14.22 2.36 -8.12
C GLU A 219 14.87 3.58 -7.47
N ILE A 220 14.07 4.57 -7.09
CA ILE A 220 14.56 5.74 -6.36
C ILE A 220 14.23 5.54 -4.89
N GLU A 221 15.25 5.55 -4.06
CA GLU A 221 15.13 5.60 -2.61
C GLU A 221 15.14 7.06 -2.17
N LEU A 222 14.02 7.49 -1.61
CA LEU A 222 13.84 8.82 -1.07
C LEU A 222 14.02 8.77 0.42
N ALA A 223 15.13 9.30 0.92
CA ALA A 223 15.29 9.53 2.34
C ALA A 223 14.49 10.78 2.71
N LEU A 224 13.26 10.59 3.21
CA LEU A 224 12.45 11.70 3.71
C LEU A 224 12.89 12.00 5.14
N LYS A 225 13.45 13.20 5.32
CA LYS A 225 13.86 13.74 6.61
C LYS A 225 12.72 14.45 7.31
#